data_AF-A0A4Y4M4T9-F1
#
_entry.id   AF-A0A4Y4M4T9-F1
#
_cell.length_a   1.000
_cell.length_b   1.000
_cell.length_c   1.000
_cell.angle_alpha   90.00
_cell.angle_beta   90.00
_cell.angle_gamma   90.00
#
_symmetry.space_group_name_H-M   'P 1'
#
loop_
_entity.id
_entity.type
_entity.pdbx_description
1 polymer ?
#
loop_
_entity_poly.entity_id
_entity_poly.type
_entity_poly.pdbx_seq_one_letter_code
_entity_poly.pdbx_strand_id
1 'polypeptide(L)'
;MKIPTLEQFTKTMTNGAGRKERRFIEKYGDVPFEAAYNVYVAEIKSMLSTNDKINDFEQFLINIGAKETQSNVSESRYYQWNGKKYRFSSHIYPSGSMTSEFCIDLAADPELIHKIEY
;
A
#
# COMPACT_ATOMS: atom_id res chain seq x y z
N MET A 1 4.59 -8.33 -4.31
CA MET A 1 4.29 -9.09 -3.07
C MET A 1 3.52 -10.35 -3.46
N LYS A 2 3.87 -11.55 -2.94
CA LYS A 2 3.13 -12.80 -3.22
C LYS A 2 2.16 -13.08 -2.08
N ILE A 3 0.94 -13.51 -2.40
CA ILE A 3 -0.04 -13.93 -1.39
C ILE A 3 0.42 -15.29 -0.82
N PRO A 4 0.66 -15.40 0.50
CA PRO A 4 1.04 -16.67 1.12
C PRO A 4 -0.09 -17.69 1.00
N THR A 5 0.24 -18.99 1.01
CA THR A 5 -0.78 -20.06 1.06
C THR A 5 -1.48 -20.09 2.42
N LEU A 6 -2.65 -20.75 2.49
CA LEU A 6 -3.36 -20.96 3.78
C LEU A 6 -2.48 -21.64 4.83
N GLU A 7 -1.66 -22.60 4.44
CA GLU A 7 -0.72 -23.29 5.33
C GLU A 7 0.34 -22.31 5.89
N GLN A 8 0.94 -21.49 5.04
CA GLN A 8 1.91 -20.47 5.43
C GLN A 8 1.29 -19.39 6.33
N PHE A 9 0.06 -18.96 6.02
CA PHE A 9 -0.70 -18.03 6.84
C PHE A 9 -1.00 -18.63 8.22
N THR A 10 -1.49 -19.87 8.26
CA THR A 10 -1.79 -20.55 9.53
C THR A 10 -0.54 -20.68 10.39
N LYS A 11 0.58 -21.14 9.79
CA LYS A 11 1.87 -21.28 10.49
C LYS A 11 2.38 -19.96 11.07
N THR A 12 2.15 -18.84 10.39
CA THR A 12 2.56 -17.52 10.87
C THR A 12 1.60 -16.93 11.90
N MET A 13 0.36 -17.44 12.00
CA MET A 13 -0.69 -16.95 12.91
C MET A 13 -0.95 -17.89 14.10
N THR A 14 -0.23 -19.01 14.19
CA THR A 14 -0.18 -19.87 15.36
C THR A 14 1.06 -19.59 16.20
N ASN A 15 0.95 -19.73 17.52
CA ASN A 15 2.13 -19.91 18.35
C ASN A 15 2.78 -21.27 18.00
N GLY A 16 4.05 -21.47 18.34
CA GLY A 16 4.77 -22.72 18.03
C GLY A 16 4.15 -24.02 18.59
N ALA A 17 3.04 -23.93 19.34
CA ALA A 17 2.24 -25.04 19.85
C ALA A 17 0.89 -25.22 19.10
N GLY A 18 0.69 -24.54 17.96
CA GLY A 18 -0.49 -24.70 17.09
C GLY A 18 -1.75 -23.94 17.58
N ARG A 19 -1.66 -23.10 18.61
CA ARG A 19 -2.79 -22.27 19.07
C ARG A 19 -2.77 -20.91 18.37
N LYS A 20 -3.94 -20.32 18.12
CA LYS A 20 -4.06 -18.96 17.54
C LYS A 20 -3.28 -17.95 18.39
N GLU A 21 -2.47 -17.12 17.75
CA GLU A 21 -1.80 -16.03 18.44
C GLU A 21 -2.78 -14.91 18.82
N ARG A 22 -2.43 -14.15 19.85
CA ARG A 22 -3.23 -13.01 20.31
C ARG A 22 -3.52 -12.01 19.18
N ARG A 23 -2.52 -11.67 18.36
CA ARG A 23 -2.68 -10.77 17.20
C ARG A 23 -3.69 -11.28 16.17
N PHE A 24 -3.84 -12.60 16.03
CA PHE A 24 -4.85 -13.18 15.14
C PHE A 24 -6.25 -12.93 15.71
N ILE A 25 -6.44 -13.20 17.00
CA ILE A 25 -7.71 -13.01 17.69
C ILE A 25 -8.10 -11.52 17.71
N GLU A 26 -7.15 -10.63 17.99
CA GLU A 26 -7.39 -9.18 18.00
C GLU A 26 -7.80 -8.65 16.62
N LYS A 27 -7.25 -9.20 15.53
CA LYS A 27 -7.56 -8.74 14.17
C LYS A 27 -8.81 -9.39 13.57
N TYR A 28 -8.93 -10.71 13.69
CA TYR A 28 -9.95 -11.50 12.99
C TYR A 28 -11.03 -12.09 13.90
N GLY A 29 -10.85 -12.03 15.22
CA GLY A 29 -11.70 -12.71 16.20
C GLY A 29 -11.37 -14.20 16.36
N ASP A 30 -12.18 -14.92 17.13
CA ASP A 30 -12.04 -16.36 17.34
C ASP A 30 -12.69 -17.18 16.21
N VAL A 31 -12.31 -16.90 14.97
CA VAL A 31 -12.83 -17.57 13.76
C VAL A 31 -11.87 -18.64 13.24
N PRO A 32 -12.32 -19.61 12.42
CA PRO A 32 -11.41 -20.56 11.75
C PRO A 32 -10.38 -19.86 10.85
N PHE A 33 -9.20 -20.48 10.67
CA PHE A 33 -8.12 -19.91 9.86
C PHE A 33 -8.54 -19.70 8.40
N GLU A 34 -9.38 -20.57 7.85
CA GLU A 34 -9.93 -20.47 6.49
C GLU A 34 -10.75 -19.20 6.30
N ALA A 35 -11.59 -18.85 7.28
CA ALA A 35 -12.41 -17.65 7.24
C ALA A 35 -11.53 -16.38 7.30
N ALA A 36 -10.59 -16.34 8.25
CA ALA A 36 -9.64 -15.23 8.38
C ALA A 36 -8.72 -15.09 7.15
N TYR A 37 -8.32 -16.22 6.56
CA TYR A 37 -7.49 -16.23 5.36
C TYR A 37 -8.19 -15.59 4.16
N ASN A 38 -9.50 -15.85 3.97
CA ASN A 38 -10.26 -15.19 2.90
C ASN A 38 -10.27 -13.66 3.06
N VAL A 39 -10.43 -13.16 4.30
CA VAL A 39 -10.36 -11.72 4.61
C VAL A 39 -8.96 -11.19 4.31
N TYR A 40 -7.92 -11.86 4.82
CA TYR A 40 -6.53 -11.49 4.58
C TYR A 40 -6.18 -11.45 3.08
N VAL A 41 -6.61 -12.44 2.30
CA VAL A 41 -6.40 -12.47 0.86
C VAL A 41 -7.09 -11.29 0.18
N ALA A 42 -8.31 -10.95 0.58
CA ALA A 42 -9.03 -9.79 0.06
C ALA A 42 -8.30 -8.47 0.36
N GLU A 43 -7.80 -8.30 1.59
CA GLU A 43 -6.99 -7.13 1.99
C GLU A 43 -5.72 -7.01 1.13
N ILE A 44 -4.95 -8.10 0.99
CA ILE A 44 -3.72 -8.07 0.18
C ILE A 44 -4.01 -7.80 -1.30
N LYS A 45 -5.09 -8.39 -1.85
CA LYS A 45 -5.51 -8.10 -3.23
C LYS A 45 -5.88 -6.63 -3.42
N SER A 46 -6.60 -6.06 -2.46
CA SER A 46 -6.93 -4.63 -2.48
C SER A 46 -5.67 -3.77 -2.46
N MET A 47 -4.70 -4.08 -1.59
CA MET A 47 -3.42 -3.38 -1.54
C MET A 47 -2.62 -3.49 -2.83
N LEU A 48 -2.58 -4.69 -3.44
CA LEU A 48 -1.92 -4.91 -4.73
C LEU A 48 -2.58 -4.06 -5.83
N SER A 49 -3.92 -4.07 -5.91
CA SER A 49 -4.66 -3.26 -6.88
C SER A 49 -4.43 -1.75 -6.69
N THR A 50 -4.36 -1.27 -5.46
CA THR A 50 -4.02 0.13 -5.15
C THR A 50 -2.61 0.46 -5.64
N ASN A 51 -1.62 -0.41 -5.38
CA ASN A 51 -0.25 -0.21 -5.85
C ASN A 51 -0.13 -0.25 -7.37
N ASP A 52 -0.84 -1.16 -8.05
CA ASP A 52 -0.88 -1.23 -9.50
C ASP A 52 -1.41 0.09 -10.08
N LYS A 53 -2.51 0.62 -9.52
CA LYS A 53 -3.07 1.91 -9.94
C LYS A 53 -2.13 3.10 -9.69
N ILE A 54 -1.34 3.08 -8.61
CA ILE A 54 -0.31 4.09 -8.33
C ILE A 54 0.80 4.02 -9.37
N ASN A 55 1.26 2.81 -9.70
CA ASN A 55 2.30 2.61 -10.72
C ASN A 55 1.80 3.06 -12.10
N ASP A 56 0.57 2.70 -12.47
CA ASP A 56 -0.05 3.12 -13.72
C ASP A 56 -0.17 4.65 -13.81
N PHE A 57 -0.51 5.32 -12.71
CA PHE A 57 -0.54 6.77 -12.64
C PHE A 57 0.85 7.40 -12.76
N GLU A 58 1.86 6.83 -12.10
CA GLU A 58 3.25 7.29 -12.26
C GLU A 58 3.70 7.17 -13.72
N GLN A 59 3.40 6.05 -14.39
CA GLN A 59 3.69 5.85 -15.80
C GLN A 59 2.94 6.84 -16.69
N PHE A 60 1.67 7.11 -16.42
CA PHE A 60 0.90 8.14 -17.11
C PHE A 60 1.60 9.51 -17.03
N LEU A 61 2.03 9.93 -15.83
CA LEU A 61 2.73 11.20 -15.61
C LEU A 61 4.04 11.28 -16.39
N ILE A 62 4.81 10.19 -16.42
CA ILE A 62 6.03 10.08 -17.22
C ILE A 62 5.72 10.23 -18.72
N ASN A 63 4.70 9.53 -19.21
CA ASN A 63 4.32 9.51 -20.64
C ASN A 63 3.86 10.88 -21.15
N ILE A 64 3.17 11.66 -20.32
CA ILE A 64 2.76 13.03 -20.68
C ILE A 64 3.88 14.06 -20.48
N GLY A 65 5.06 13.64 -20.02
CA GLY A 65 6.19 14.53 -19.77
C GLY A 65 5.97 15.47 -18.58
N ALA A 66 5.25 15.01 -17.54
CA ALA A 66 5.04 15.81 -16.34
C ALA A 66 6.38 16.19 -15.70
N LYS A 67 6.46 17.40 -15.14
CA LYS A 67 7.70 17.91 -14.53
C LYS A 67 8.08 17.06 -13.32
N GLU A 68 9.15 16.29 -13.45
CA GLU A 68 9.72 15.49 -12.38
C GLU A 68 10.73 16.30 -11.54
N THR A 69 10.76 16.04 -10.24
CA THR A 69 11.85 16.42 -9.36
C THR A 69 12.13 15.24 -8.45
N GLN A 70 13.34 14.69 -8.51
CA GLN A 70 13.78 13.64 -7.60
C GLN A 70 14.42 14.26 -6.35
N SER A 71 14.20 13.63 -5.19
CA SER A 71 14.88 14.03 -3.96
C SER A 71 16.35 13.59 -3.97
N ASN A 72 17.27 14.49 -3.59
CA ASN A 72 18.70 14.14 -3.46
C ASN A 72 19.02 13.32 -2.19
N VAL A 73 18.06 13.19 -1.26
CA VAL A 73 18.23 12.55 0.05
C VAL A 73 17.47 11.23 0.16
N SER A 74 16.55 10.96 -0.77
CA SER A 74 15.65 9.80 -0.69
C SER A 74 15.27 9.35 -2.09
N GLU A 75 14.78 8.12 -2.19
CA GLU A 75 14.24 7.56 -3.45
C GLU A 75 12.89 8.19 -3.85
N SER A 76 12.45 9.24 -3.15
CA SER A 76 11.18 9.92 -3.45
C SER A 76 11.26 10.66 -4.78
N ARG A 77 10.22 10.48 -5.59
CA ARG A 77 10.01 11.17 -6.87
C ARG A 77 8.78 12.05 -6.77
N TYR A 78 8.87 13.24 -7.33
CA TYR A 78 7.78 14.20 -7.29
C TYR A 78 7.40 14.62 -8.70
N TYR A 79 6.12 14.57 -9.03
CA TYR A 79 5.59 15.01 -10.32
C TYR A 79 4.60 16.15 -10.11
N GLN A 80 4.62 17.14 -11.01
CA GLN A 80 3.62 18.21 -11.04
C GLN A 80 2.61 17.98 -12.16
N TRP A 81 1.33 17.91 -11.80
CA TRP A 81 0.24 17.74 -12.74
C TRP A 81 -1.08 18.30 -12.21
N ASN A 82 -1.88 18.94 -13.06
CA ASN A 82 -3.16 19.57 -12.71
C ASN A 82 -3.10 20.46 -11.44
N GLY A 83 -2.05 21.28 -11.33
CA GLY A 83 -1.87 22.20 -10.20
C GLY A 83 -1.50 21.54 -8.86
N LYS A 84 -1.30 20.22 -8.84
CA LYS A 84 -0.90 19.46 -7.65
C LYS A 84 0.48 18.83 -7.83
N LYS A 85 1.13 18.60 -6.70
CA LYS A 85 2.37 17.83 -6.58
C LYS A 85 2.03 16.42 -6.10
N TYR A 86 2.54 15.39 -6.77
CA TYR A 86 2.36 13.99 -6.38
C TYR A 86 3.70 13.42 -5.95
N ARG A 87 3.76 12.83 -4.75
CA ARG A 87 4.96 12.17 -4.23
C ARG A 87 4.79 10.66 -4.35
N PHE A 88 5.80 10.03 -4.93
CA PHE A 88 5.97 8.58 -5.02
C PHE A 88 7.23 8.20 -4.25
N SER A 89 7.22 7.04 -3.58
CA SER A 89 8.37 6.50 -2.86
C SER A 89 8.19 5.00 -2.69
N SER A 90 9.30 4.27 -2.80
CA SER A 90 9.41 2.84 -2.48
C SER A 90 9.25 2.55 -0.99
N HIS A 91 9.51 3.54 -0.13
CA HIS A 91 9.50 3.42 1.31
C HIS A 91 8.47 4.37 1.94
N ILE A 92 7.69 3.85 2.90
CA ILE A 92 6.89 4.66 3.83
C ILE A 92 7.84 5.13 4.92
N TYR A 93 8.18 6.41 4.94
CA TYR A 93 9.00 6.97 6.01
C TYR A 93 8.15 7.16 7.27
N PRO A 94 8.70 6.92 8.48
CA PRO A 94 7.99 7.10 9.75
C PRO A 94 7.66 8.57 10.06
N SER A 95 8.11 9.52 9.23
CA SER A 95 7.88 10.96 9.39
C SER A 95 6.43 11.41 9.17
N GLY A 96 5.51 10.49 8.90
CA GLY A 96 4.10 10.80 8.64
C GLY A 96 3.86 11.27 7.20
N SER A 97 2.59 11.43 6.86
CA SER A 97 2.15 11.85 5.53
C SER A 97 2.47 13.33 5.27
N MET A 98 2.97 13.63 4.06
CA MET A 98 3.08 15.01 3.54
C MET A 98 1.84 15.47 2.78
N THR A 99 0.74 14.72 2.85
CA THR A 99 -0.50 15.04 2.14
C THR A 99 -1.08 16.36 2.63
N SER A 100 -1.42 17.22 1.68
CA SER A 100 -2.09 18.50 1.83
C SER A 100 -2.95 18.76 0.60
N GLU A 101 -3.61 19.92 0.54
CA GLU A 101 -4.38 20.34 -0.63
C GLU A 101 -3.55 20.38 -1.93
N PHE A 102 -2.26 20.72 -1.82
CA PHE A 102 -1.35 20.94 -2.96
C PHE A 102 -0.35 19.82 -3.18
N CYS A 103 -0.18 18.91 -2.20
CA CYS A 103 0.75 17.80 -2.28
C CYS A 103 0.03 16.51 -1.89
N ILE A 104 0.00 15.52 -2.78
CA ILE A 104 -0.60 14.21 -2.54
C ILE A 104 0.53 13.21 -2.36
N ASP A 105 0.65 12.66 -1.16
CA ASP A 105 1.69 11.69 -0.82
C ASP A 105 1.17 10.27 -1.00
N LEU A 106 1.31 9.72 -2.21
CA LEU A 106 0.81 8.37 -2.54
C LEU A 106 1.63 7.26 -1.87
N ALA A 107 2.81 7.56 -1.33
CA ALA A 107 3.57 6.61 -0.53
C ALA A 107 3.03 6.51 0.90
N ALA A 108 2.59 7.62 1.49
CA ALA A 108 2.02 7.64 2.84
C ALA A 108 0.51 7.32 2.84
N ASP A 109 -0.24 7.85 1.87
CA ASP A 109 -1.69 7.71 1.73
C ASP A 109 -2.07 7.11 0.37
N PRO A 110 -1.77 5.81 0.13
CA PRO A 110 -1.97 5.18 -1.16
C PRO A 110 -3.44 5.18 -1.61
N GLU A 111 -4.40 5.16 -0.68
CA GLU A 111 -5.84 5.20 -0.97
C GLU A 111 -6.30 6.48 -1.71
N LEU A 112 -5.50 7.56 -1.67
CA LEU A 112 -5.81 8.79 -2.40
C LEU A 112 -5.77 8.60 -3.92
N ILE A 113 -5.11 7.55 -4.42
CA ILE A 113 -5.09 7.21 -5.84
C ILE A 113 -6.50 6.97 -6.40
N HIS A 114 -7.45 6.54 -5.56
CA HIS A 114 -8.83 6.30 -5.97
C HIS A 114 -9.62 7.57 -6.24
N LYS A 115 -9.10 8.73 -5.83
CA LYS A 115 -9.70 10.06 -6.06
C LYS A 115 -9.08 10.78 -7.26
N ILE A 116 -8.11 10.16 -7.93
CA ILE A 116 -7.40 10.72 -9.08
C ILE A 116 -7.91 10.02 -10.34
N GLU A 117 -8.42 10.83 -11.26
CA GLU A 117 -8.81 10.40 -12.61
C GLU A 117 -7.74 10.90 -13.58
N TYR A 118 -7.16 9.99 -14.37
CA TYR A 118 -6.03 10.24 -15.26
C TYR A 118 -6.14 9.45 -16.56
#